data_AF-W2SVF2-F1
#
_entry.id   AF-W2SVF2-F1
#
_cell.length_a   1.000
_cell.length_b   1.000
_cell.length_c   1.000
_cell.angle_alpha   90.00
_cell.angle_beta   90.00
_cell.angle_gamma   90.00
#
_symmetry.space_group_name_H-M   'P 1'
#
loop_
_entity.id
_entity.type
_entity.pdbx_description
1 polymer ?
#
loop_
_entity_poly.entity_id
_entity_poly.type
_entity_poly.pdbx_seq_one_letter_code
_entity_poly.pdbx_strand_id
1 'polypeptide(L)'
;KGQLPPRRAHPCIVFSIDAVPSPVFVRSSSRTEGVGKPFGYLKAASNGQMVNLIIMPYNYPVIVQLLEEYKNDPRVRNGGNWRARLDRYVEAMPPYYLTPLRNAFTKMKMEPGLLDERGVSLSQVYPAQLLNYLNDLKTQGKEEFEKICTTLSVLLQQNMVPLPMVC
;
A
#
# COMPACT_ATOMS: atom_id res chain seq x y z
N LYS A 1 -18.14 -6.06 -15.22
CA LYS A 1 -16.81 -6.60 -15.60
C LYS A 1 -15.76 -5.95 -14.70
N GLY A 2 -15.24 -6.64 -13.68
CA GLY A 2 -14.31 -6.01 -12.72
C GLY A 2 -14.11 -6.84 -11.46
N GLN A 3 -13.64 -8.08 -11.61
CA GLN A 3 -13.15 -8.84 -10.47
C GLN A 3 -11.69 -8.45 -10.24
N LEU A 4 -11.33 -8.06 -9.01
CA LEU A 4 -9.93 -7.85 -8.66
C LEU A 4 -9.17 -9.17 -8.80
N PRO A 5 -7.95 -9.16 -9.38
CA PRO A 5 -7.13 -10.35 -9.41
C PRO A 5 -6.79 -10.77 -7.98
N PRO A 6 -6.67 -12.08 -7.70
CA PRO A 6 -6.25 -12.55 -6.39
C PRO A 6 -4.86 -12.00 -6.05
N ARG A 7 -4.71 -11.46 -4.84
CA ARG A 7 -3.42 -10.98 -4.35
C ARG A 7 -2.58 -12.17 -3.87
N ARG A 8 -1.27 -12.10 -4.11
CA ARG A 8 -0.32 -13.08 -3.56
C ARG A 8 -0.01 -12.73 -2.10
N ALA A 9 0.13 -13.76 -1.25
CA ALA A 9 0.58 -13.59 0.12
C ALA A 9 2.03 -13.08 0.19
N HIS A 10 2.89 -13.55 -0.72
CA HIS A 10 4.28 -13.10 -0.85
C HIS A 10 4.44 -12.23 -2.11
N PRO A 11 4.85 -10.96 -1.97
CA PRO A 11 5.06 -10.07 -3.12
C PRO A 11 6.29 -10.51 -3.92
N CYS A 12 6.20 -10.50 -5.25
CA CYS A 12 7.33 -10.79 -6.13
C CYS A 12 8.11 -9.49 -6.40
N ILE A 13 9.07 -9.21 -5.52
CA ILE A 13 9.99 -8.08 -5.64
C ILE A 13 11.25 -8.52 -6.38
N VAL A 14 11.64 -7.74 -7.38
CA VAL A 14 12.89 -7.93 -8.16
C VAL A 14 13.77 -6.69 -8.00
N PHE A 15 15.08 -6.84 -8.11
CA PHE A 15 16.03 -5.73 -8.05
C PHE A 15 16.99 -5.77 -9.23
N SER A 16 17.52 -4.60 -9.61
CA SER A 16 18.60 -4.50 -10.61
C SER A 16 19.96 -4.43 -9.92
N ILE A 17 20.93 -5.15 -10.46
CA ILE A 17 22.32 -5.16 -9.99
C ILE A 17 23.19 -4.09 -10.65
N ASP A 18 22.70 -3.48 -11.73
CA ASP A 18 23.50 -2.58 -12.58
C ASP A 18 23.63 -1.17 -12.00
N ALA A 19 22.83 -0.84 -10.99
CA ALA A 19 22.80 0.48 -10.36
C ALA A 19 23.05 0.36 -8.86
N VAL A 20 23.79 1.34 -8.30
CA VAL A 20 24.03 1.46 -6.86
C VAL A 20 23.52 2.83 -6.38
N PRO A 21 22.59 2.89 -5.41
CA PRO A 21 21.94 1.75 -4.75
C PRO A 21 20.98 0.99 -5.68
N SER A 22 20.82 -0.32 -5.46
CA SER A 22 20.08 -1.23 -6.35
C SER A 22 18.58 -0.99 -6.28
N PRO A 23 17.92 -0.49 -7.36
CA PRO A 23 16.51 -0.20 -7.32
C PRO A 23 15.68 -1.49 -7.26
N VAL A 24 14.58 -1.43 -6.52
CA VAL A 24 13.61 -2.53 -6.38
C VAL A 24 12.31 -2.23 -7.13
N PHE A 25 11.72 -3.27 -7.71
CA PHE A 25 10.53 -3.23 -8.54
C PHE A 25 9.55 -4.32 -8.13
N VAL A 26 8.26 -4.07 -8.30
CA VAL A 26 7.21 -5.09 -8.17
C VAL A 26 6.73 -5.46 -9.56
N ARG A 27 6.88 -6.74 -9.93
CA ARG A 27 6.45 -7.21 -11.26
C ARG A 27 4.96 -6.95 -11.47
N SER A 28 4.59 -6.53 -12.69
CA SER A 28 3.19 -6.25 -13.05
C SER A 28 2.53 -5.15 -12.20
N SER A 29 3.31 -4.22 -11.63
CA SER A 29 2.79 -3.05 -10.89
C SER A 29 2.36 -1.88 -11.78
N SER A 30 2.80 -1.86 -13.05
CA SER A 30 2.42 -0.85 -14.03
C SER A 30 1.25 -1.29 -14.92
N ARG A 31 0.57 -0.31 -15.52
CA ARG A 31 -0.44 -0.56 -16.59
C ARG A 31 0.17 -1.21 -17.83
N THR A 32 1.46 -0.95 -18.08
CA THR A 32 2.24 -1.57 -19.16
C THR A 32 2.85 -2.88 -18.68
N GLU A 33 2.94 -3.86 -19.58
CA GLU A 33 3.65 -5.11 -19.30
C GLU A 33 5.13 -4.85 -19.00
N GLY A 34 5.68 -5.57 -18.01
CA GLY A 34 7.08 -5.44 -17.60
C GLY A 34 7.31 -5.53 -16.09
N VAL A 35 8.50 -5.08 -15.67
CA VAL A 35 8.95 -5.10 -14.26
C VAL A 35 8.31 -4.02 -13.40
N GLY A 36 7.62 -3.04 -14.00
CA GLY A 36 7.01 -1.92 -13.29
C GLY A 36 7.94 -0.71 -13.14
N LYS A 37 7.62 0.16 -12.17
CA LYS A 37 8.45 1.31 -11.80
C LYS A 37 9.09 1.10 -10.42
N PRO A 38 10.23 1.73 -10.14
CA PRO A 38 10.94 1.50 -8.89
C PRO A 38 10.16 2.08 -7.71
N PHE A 39 10.13 1.37 -6.59
CA PHE A 39 9.43 1.78 -5.36
C PHE A 39 10.37 1.87 -4.15
N GLY A 40 11.67 1.85 -4.40
CA GLY A 40 12.67 1.82 -3.35
C GLY A 40 14.00 1.32 -3.90
N TYR A 41 14.93 1.09 -2.99
CA TYR A 41 16.23 0.53 -3.31
C TYR A 41 16.82 -0.23 -2.12
N LEU A 42 17.72 -1.16 -2.43
CA LEU A 42 18.53 -1.86 -1.45
C LEU A 42 19.80 -1.08 -1.17
N LYS A 43 20.11 -0.91 0.11
CA LYS A 43 21.32 -0.25 0.59
C LYS A 43 21.99 -1.12 1.65
N ALA A 44 23.24 -1.47 1.44
CA ALA A 44 24.03 -2.14 2.46
C ALA A 44 24.18 -1.25 3.71
N ALA A 45 24.02 -1.84 4.90
CA ALA A 45 24.33 -1.15 6.15
C ALA A 45 25.82 -0.79 6.18
N SER A 46 26.18 0.30 6.86
CA SER A 46 27.57 0.78 6.94
C SER A 46 28.51 -0.23 7.61
N ASN A 47 27.99 -1.09 8.48
CA ASN A 47 28.71 -2.19 9.12
C ASN A 47 28.81 -3.46 8.24
N GLY A 48 28.20 -3.48 7.06
CA GLY A 48 28.19 -4.60 6.12
C GLY A 48 27.39 -5.84 6.57
N GLN A 49 26.72 -5.80 7.73
CA GLN A 49 26.06 -6.98 8.31
C GLN A 49 24.63 -7.19 7.82
N MET A 50 24.01 -6.16 7.24
CA MET A 50 22.61 -6.17 6.85
C MET A 50 22.39 -5.40 5.55
N VAL A 51 21.27 -5.71 4.89
CA VAL A 51 20.77 -4.95 3.75
C VAL A 51 19.47 -4.26 4.16
N ASN A 52 19.44 -2.95 4.02
CA ASN A 52 18.26 -2.15 4.29
C ASN A 52 17.48 -1.99 2.98
N LEU A 53 16.21 -2.38 3.00
CA LEU A 53 15.26 -2.03 1.97
C LEU A 53 14.63 -0.68 2.32
N ILE A 54 15.00 0.35 1.56
CA ILE A 54 14.43 1.69 1.72
C ILE A 54 13.25 1.83 0.77
N ILE A 55 12.05 1.99 1.34
CA ILE A 55 10.81 2.16 0.59
C ILE A 55 10.62 3.62 0.23
N MET A 56 10.28 3.86 -1.04
CA MET A 56 10.06 5.18 -1.63
C MET A 56 8.71 5.21 -2.36
N PRO A 57 8.18 6.39 -2.72
CA PRO A 57 6.98 6.47 -3.54
C PRO A 57 7.14 5.74 -4.88
N TYR A 58 6.03 5.34 -5.48
CA TYR A 58 6.04 4.65 -6.78
C TYR A 58 6.68 5.54 -7.86
N ASN A 59 7.68 5.03 -8.58
CA ASN A 59 8.48 5.82 -9.52
C ASN A 59 9.23 6.99 -8.86
N TYR A 60 9.88 6.73 -7.73
CA TYR A 60 10.53 7.75 -6.90
C TYR A 60 11.50 8.70 -7.61
N PRO A 61 12.29 8.31 -8.65
CA PRO A 61 13.23 9.25 -9.27
C PRO A 61 12.53 10.48 -9.85
N VAL A 62 11.33 10.29 -10.41
CA VAL A 62 10.55 11.39 -11.02
C VAL A 62 9.97 12.30 -9.94
N ILE A 63 9.34 11.75 -8.91
CA ILE A 63 8.72 12.59 -7.87
C ILE A 63 9.76 13.31 -7.02
N VAL A 64 10.90 12.68 -6.71
CA VAL A 64 11.99 13.33 -5.96
C VAL A 64 12.53 14.51 -6.77
N GLN A 65 12.74 14.35 -8.08
CA GLN A 65 13.15 15.46 -8.94
C GLN A 65 12.11 16.60 -8.91
N LEU A 66 10.82 16.30 -9.05
CA LEU A 66 9.75 17.32 -8.99
C LEU A 66 9.73 18.05 -7.65
N LEU A 67 9.94 17.34 -6.54
CA LEU A 67 9.98 17.91 -5.20
C LEU A 67 11.20 18.82 -4.99
N GLU A 68 12.37 18.41 -5.47
CA GLU A 68 13.59 19.22 -5.43
C GLU A 68 13.43 20.51 -6.24
N GLU A 69 12.91 20.42 -7.47
CA GLU A 69 12.64 21.60 -8.31
C GLU A 69 11.67 22.59 -7.63
N TYR A 70 10.59 22.09 -7.02
CA TYR A 70 9.62 22.92 -6.31
C TYR A 70 10.21 23.60 -5.06
N LYS A 71 11.13 22.93 -4.37
CA LYS A 71 11.80 23.45 -3.18
C LYS A 71 12.84 24.50 -3.54
N ASN A 72 13.61 24.27 -4.60
CA ASN A 72 14.79 25.06 -4.94
C ASN A 72 14.46 26.31 -5.77
N ASP A 73 13.37 26.32 -6.56
CA ASP A 73 12.97 27.49 -7.35
C ASP A 73 11.51 27.89 -7.08
N PRO A 74 11.25 29.01 -6.37
CA PRO A 74 9.90 29.51 -6.12
C PRO A 74 9.10 29.83 -7.39
N ARG A 75 9.75 30.13 -8.53
CA ARG A 75 9.08 30.45 -9.80
C ARG A 75 8.42 29.22 -10.42
N VAL A 76 8.93 28.03 -10.11
CA VAL A 76 8.38 26.74 -10.56
C VAL A 76 6.96 26.53 -10.02
N ARG A 77 6.64 27.11 -8.86
CA ARG A 77 5.30 27.06 -8.26
C ARG A 77 4.24 27.73 -9.14
N ASN A 78 4.63 28.79 -9.85
CA ASN A 78 3.77 29.52 -10.77
C ASN A 78 3.90 29.04 -12.23
N GLY A 79 4.77 28.05 -12.50
CA GLY A 79 5.07 27.57 -13.83
C GLY A 79 4.19 26.39 -14.26
N GLY A 80 3.45 26.53 -15.36
CA GLY A 80 2.55 25.48 -15.87
C GLY A 80 3.24 24.17 -16.28
N ASN A 81 4.51 24.21 -16.67
CA ASN A 81 5.26 23.01 -17.10
C ASN A 81 5.52 22.02 -15.94
N TRP A 82 5.86 22.52 -14.74
CA TRP A 82 6.05 21.64 -13.59
C TRP A 82 4.75 21.00 -13.15
N ARG A 83 3.67 21.80 -13.12
CA ARG A 83 2.34 21.31 -12.82
C ARG A 83 1.94 20.17 -13.75
N ALA A 84 2.08 20.37 -15.07
CA ALA A 84 1.78 19.35 -16.07
C ALA A 84 2.60 18.07 -15.90
N ARG A 85 3.86 18.14 -15.46
CA ARG A 85 4.68 16.95 -15.17
C ARG A 85 4.22 16.21 -13.92
N LEU A 86 3.88 16.95 -12.85
CA LEU A 86 3.27 16.35 -11.66
C LEU A 86 1.94 15.67 -12.01
N ASP A 87 1.17 16.27 -12.91
CA ASP A 87 -0.11 15.74 -13.36
C ASP A 87 0.05 14.39 -14.05
N ARG A 88 0.97 14.31 -15.02
CA ARG A 88 1.32 13.06 -15.70
C ARG A 88 1.85 11.99 -14.74
N TYR A 89 2.61 12.39 -13.71
CA TYR A 89 3.09 11.45 -12.70
C TYR A 89 1.92 10.83 -11.91
N VAL A 90 0.96 11.65 -11.46
CA VAL A 90 -0.21 11.19 -10.71
C VAL A 90 -1.09 10.27 -11.56
N GLU A 91 -1.27 10.59 -12.84
CA GLU A 91 -2.05 9.76 -13.79
C GLU A 91 -1.39 8.41 -14.10
N ALA A 92 -0.06 8.37 -14.12
CA ALA A 92 0.70 7.14 -14.37
C ALA A 92 0.77 6.21 -13.15
N MET A 93 0.54 6.76 -11.95
CA MET A 93 0.59 6.03 -10.68
C MET A 93 -0.72 5.29 -10.42
N PRO A 94 -0.70 4.10 -9.78
CA PRO A 94 -1.95 3.45 -9.38
C PRO A 94 -2.75 4.33 -8.40
N PRO A 95 -4.06 4.52 -8.60
CA PRO A 95 -4.85 5.52 -7.86
C PRO A 95 -4.83 5.39 -6.34
N TYR A 96 -4.70 4.17 -5.82
CA TYR A 96 -4.67 3.89 -4.39
C TYR A 96 -3.43 4.46 -3.67
N TYR A 97 -2.39 4.91 -4.41
CA TYR A 97 -1.25 5.64 -3.84
C TYR A 97 -1.51 7.14 -3.63
N LEU A 98 -2.59 7.70 -4.19
CA LEU A 98 -2.84 9.14 -4.14
C LEU A 98 -3.07 9.64 -2.70
N THR A 99 -3.84 8.91 -1.89
CA THR A 99 -4.13 9.30 -0.50
C THR A 99 -2.86 9.37 0.36
N PRO A 100 -2.00 8.34 0.41
CA PRO A 100 -0.71 8.44 1.09
C PRO A 100 0.17 9.60 0.60
N LEU A 101 0.19 9.84 -0.73
CA LEU A 101 0.98 10.91 -1.32
C LEU A 101 0.48 12.30 -0.88
N ARG A 102 -0.85 12.52 -0.89
CA ARG A 102 -1.48 13.75 -0.42
C ARG A 102 -1.11 14.04 1.04
N ASN A 103 -1.21 13.03 1.90
CA ASN A 103 -0.83 13.15 3.31
C ASN A 103 0.65 13.54 3.48
N ALA A 104 1.54 13.01 2.63
CA ALA A 104 2.95 13.38 2.65
C ALA A 104 3.16 14.84 2.22
N PHE A 105 2.48 15.31 1.17
CA PHE A 105 2.58 16.68 0.69
C PHE A 105 2.12 17.70 1.75
N THR A 106 1.04 17.39 2.47
CA THR A 106 0.57 18.19 3.61
C THR A 106 1.64 18.26 4.71
N LYS A 107 2.28 17.13 5.05
CA LYS A 107 3.37 17.10 6.06
C LYS A 107 4.60 17.89 5.61
N MET A 108 4.87 17.92 4.31
CA MET A 108 5.96 18.70 3.69
C MET A 108 5.64 20.19 3.55
N LYS A 109 4.47 20.65 4.02
CA LYS A 109 4.01 22.05 3.92
C LYS A 109 4.01 22.57 2.48
N MET A 110 3.68 21.70 1.52
CA MET A 110 3.43 22.12 0.13
C MET A 110 2.09 22.86 0.02
N GLU A 111 1.88 23.54 -1.10
CA GLU A 111 0.64 24.25 -1.37
C GLU A 111 -0.60 23.35 -1.18
N PRO A 112 -1.60 23.79 -0.38
CA PRO A 112 -2.87 23.07 -0.23
C PRO A 112 -3.58 22.90 -1.57
N GLY A 113 -4.38 21.84 -1.74
CA GLY A 113 -5.16 21.68 -2.97
C GLY A 113 -4.41 21.09 -4.16
N LEU A 114 -3.07 21.00 -4.10
CA LEU A 114 -2.25 20.56 -5.23
C LEU A 114 -2.67 19.20 -5.81
N LEU A 115 -3.25 18.32 -4.98
CA LEU A 115 -3.72 16.98 -5.37
C LEU A 115 -5.22 16.74 -5.16
N ASP A 116 -6.02 17.78 -4.86
CA ASP A 116 -7.40 17.60 -4.37
C ASP A 116 -8.43 17.26 -5.46
N GLU A 117 -8.31 17.84 -6.65
CA GLU A 117 -9.27 17.62 -7.76
C GLU A 117 -9.31 16.19 -8.33
N ARG A 118 -8.41 15.30 -7.90
CA ARG A 118 -8.09 14.07 -8.65
C ARG A 118 -8.39 12.74 -7.95
N GLY A 119 -9.00 12.78 -6.76
CA GLY A 119 -8.88 11.64 -5.83
C GLY A 119 -10.12 10.90 -5.36
N VAL A 120 -11.34 11.32 -5.69
CA VAL A 120 -12.52 10.67 -5.08
C VAL A 120 -13.04 9.49 -5.90
N SER A 121 -12.82 9.44 -7.23
CA SER A 121 -13.44 8.43 -8.10
C SER A 121 -12.55 7.28 -8.57
N LEU A 122 -11.23 7.38 -8.42
CA LEU A 122 -10.28 6.42 -9.02
C LEU A 122 -9.81 5.30 -8.07
N SER A 123 -9.99 5.44 -6.75
CA SER A 123 -9.45 4.50 -5.76
C SER A 123 -10.39 3.34 -5.43
N GLN A 124 -11.70 3.51 -5.62
CA GLN A 124 -12.70 2.49 -5.27
C GLN A 124 -13.09 1.66 -6.49
N VAL A 125 -12.49 0.47 -6.57
CA VAL A 125 -12.91 -0.58 -7.52
C VAL A 125 -14.32 -1.10 -7.20
N TYR A 126 -14.75 -0.96 -5.94
CA TYR A 126 -16.08 -1.34 -5.47
C TYR A 126 -16.82 -0.20 -4.76
N PRO A 127 -18.15 -0.11 -4.89
CA PRO A 127 -18.97 0.81 -4.10
C PRO A 127 -18.77 0.59 -2.59
N ALA A 128 -18.84 1.67 -1.81
CA ALA A 128 -18.69 1.60 -0.35
C ALA A 128 -19.69 0.65 0.32
N GLN A 129 -20.93 0.61 -0.17
CA GLN A 129 -21.98 -0.27 0.34
C GLN A 129 -21.61 -1.75 0.23
N LEU A 130 -21.05 -2.17 -0.90
CA LEU A 130 -20.59 -3.54 -1.10
C LEU A 130 -19.43 -3.86 -0.16
N LEU A 131 -18.50 -2.92 0.03
CA LEU A 131 -17.37 -3.11 0.95
C LEU A 131 -17.83 -3.26 2.40
N ASN A 132 -18.80 -2.45 2.83
CA ASN A 132 -19.38 -2.54 4.18
C ASN A 132 -20.07 -3.89 4.39
N TYR A 133 -20.92 -4.30 3.45
CA TYR A 133 -21.59 -5.61 3.51
C TYR A 133 -20.58 -6.77 3.61
N LEU A 134 -19.49 -6.73 2.83
CA LEU A 134 -18.43 -7.74 2.89
C LEU A 134 -17.69 -7.73 4.24
N ASN A 135 -17.50 -6.56 4.86
CA ASN A 135 -16.89 -6.44 6.18
C ASN A 135 -17.82 -6.98 7.28
N ASP A 136 -19.13 -6.73 7.16
CA ASP A 136 -20.13 -7.24 8.09
C ASP A 136 -20.17 -8.77 8.03
N LEU A 137 -20.21 -9.36 6.82
CA LEU A 137 -20.13 -10.81 6.63
C LEU A 137 -18.85 -11.41 7.21
N LYS A 138 -17.70 -10.76 7.00
CA LYS A 138 -16.42 -11.19 7.60
C LYS A 138 -16.48 -11.19 9.13
N THR A 139 -17.09 -10.15 9.70
CA THR A 139 -17.21 -9.98 11.16
C THR A 139 -18.13 -11.05 11.73
N GLN A 140 -19.30 -11.25 11.12
CA GLN A 140 -20.24 -12.29 11.49
C GLN A 140 -19.60 -13.69 11.43
N GLY A 141 -18.85 -14.00 10.36
CA GLY A 141 -18.16 -15.28 10.24
C GLY A 141 -17.11 -15.52 11.33
N LYS A 142 -16.41 -14.45 11.76
CA LYS A 142 -15.47 -14.51 12.88
C LYS A 142 -16.19 -14.78 14.21
N GLU A 143 -17.28 -14.06 14.47
CA GLU A 143 -18.06 -14.20 15.70
C GLU A 143 -18.65 -15.61 15.84
N GLU A 144 -19.25 -16.15 14.78
CA GLU A 144 -19.81 -17.51 14.80
C GLU A 144 -18.72 -18.57 15.05
N PHE A 145 -17.54 -18.40 14.45
CA PHE A 145 -16.40 -19.27 14.73
C PHE A 145 -15.98 -19.22 16.21
N GLU A 146 -15.82 -18.01 16.78
CA GLU A 146 -15.44 -17.83 18.18
C GLU A 146 -16.49 -18.38 19.16
N LYS A 147 -17.78 -18.22 18.85
CA LYS A 147 -18.89 -18.81 19.63
C LYS A 147 -18.77 -20.33 19.66
N ILE A 148 -18.62 -20.97 18.50
CA ILE A 148 -18.49 -22.43 18.40
C ILE A 148 -17.27 -22.94 19.16
N CYS A 149 -16.11 -22.28 19.00
CA CYS A 149 -14.90 -22.64 19.75
C CYS A 149 -15.11 -22.58 21.26
N THR A 150 -15.80 -21.54 21.74
CA THR A 150 -16.12 -21.37 23.17
C THR A 150 -17.07 -22.47 23.65
N THR A 151 -18.12 -22.79 22.88
CA THR A 151 -19.04 -23.88 23.22
C THR A 151 -18.31 -25.22 23.30
N LEU A 152 -17.45 -25.52 22.32
CA LEU A 152 -16.66 -26.76 22.31
C LEU A 152 -15.69 -26.84 23.49
N SER A 153 -15.04 -25.74 23.88
CA SER A 153 -14.15 -25.76 25.04
C SER A 153 -14.89 -26.08 26.34
N VAL A 154 -16.11 -25.56 26.51
CA VAL A 154 -16.96 -25.83 27.68
C VAL A 154 -17.38 -27.30 27.70
N LEU A 155 -17.86 -27.84 26.58
CA LEU A 155 -18.29 -29.24 26.49
C LEU A 155 -17.14 -30.22 26.76
N LEU A 156 -15.94 -29.92 26.25
CA LEU A 156 -14.77 -30.73 26.53
C LEU A 156 -14.41 -30.73 28.01
N GLN A 157 -14.47 -29.57 28.70
CA GLN A 157 -14.23 -29.48 30.14
C GLN A 157 -15.28 -30.25 30.97
N GLN A 158 -16.55 -30.21 30.57
CA GLN A 158 -17.62 -30.96 31.24
C GLN A 158 -17.43 -32.49 31.14
N ASN A 159 -16.89 -32.99 30.03
CA ASN A 159 -16.58 -34.41 29.86
C ASN A 159 -15.34 -34.88 30.63
N MET A 160 -14.60 -33.99 31.32
CA MET A 160 -13.44 -34.37 32.15
C MET A 160 -13.77 -34.44 33.64
N VAL A 161 -15.05 -34.28 34.04
CA VAL A 161 -15.46 -34.43 35.45
C VAL A 161 -15.34 -35.92 35.83
N PRO A 162 -14.52 -36.29 36.84
CA PRO A 162 -14.39 -37.69 37.25
C PRO A 162 -15.73 -38.20 37.77
N LEU A 163 -16.14 -39.40 37.33
CA LEU A 163 -17.29 -40.11 37.90
C LEU A 163 -17.13 -40.18 39.43
N PRO A 164 -18.19 -39.90 40.21
CA PRO A 164 -18.11 -40.01 41.65
C PRO A 164 -17.75 -41.45 42.00
N MET A 165 -16.64 -41.62 42.74
CA MET A 165 -16.29 -42.89 43.36
C MET A 165 -17.43 -43.24 44.32
N VAL A 166 -18.24 -44.22 43.95
CA VAL A 166 -19.25 -44.78 44.83
C VAL A 166 -18.50 -45.59 45.89
N CYS A 167 -18.45 -45.06 47.11
CA CYS A 167 -17.95 -45.76 48.29
C CYS A 167 -18.90 -46.88 48.72
#